data_AF-A0A2A9KB82-F1
#
_entry.id   AF-A0A2A9KB82-F1
#
_cell.length_a   1.000
_cell.length_b   1.000
_cell.length_c   1.000
_cell.angle_alpha   90.00
_cell.angle_beta   90.00
_cell.angle_gamma   90.00
#
_symmetry.space_group_name_H-M   'P 1'
#
loop_
_entity.id
_entity.type
_entity.pdbx_description
1 polymer ?
#
loop_
_entity_poly.entity_id
_entity_poly.type
_entity_poly.pdbx_seq_one_letter_code
_entity_poly.pdbx_strand_id
1 'polypeptide(L)'
;MKPIIALLFLSAPMTACAAAPAVGLWEDVVAIDDDTLQLISHQHFIFTDQKLATPAVFTALKDFGGEIDTFCCLEVQNTTPLSMREIEKKLSHDHDFVQRVSHIHGLPYMYEAKLANRTIWNNKMLLLKGSKNDGNDIPFSAPVIATRLAFSEIAGNRFTDSDGDEILLKTEVPKRGQGQPLVHRFTVNHKKIIFTVPMLGD
;
A
#
# COMPACT_ATOMS: atom_id res chain seq x y z
N MET A 1 51.86 3.54 46.64
CA MET A 1 50.97 2.54 46.01
C MET A 1 49.73 3.29 45.52
N LYS A 2 49.50 3.35 44.21
CA LYS A 2 48.33 4.02 43.60
C LYS A 2 47.44 2.95 42.95
N PRO A 3 46.14 2.88 43.24
CA PRO A 3 45.26 1.94 42.56
C PRO A 3 44.90 2.51 41.19
N ILE A 4 45.15 1.72 40.15
CA ILE A 4 44.67 1.97 38.79
C ILE A 4 43.24 1.42 38.72
N ILE A 5 42.26 2.31 38.59
CA ILE A 5 40.86 1.96 38.34
C ILE A 5 40.70 1.81 36.83
N ALA A 6 40.57 0.57 36.36
CA ALA A 6 40.24 0.27 34.97
C ALA A 6 38.72 0.46 34.77
N LEU A 7 38.32 1.50 34.03
CA LEU A 7 36.95 1.66 33.54
C LEU A 7 36.73 0.69 32.37
N LEU A 8 35.99 -0.39 32.63
CA LEU A 8 35.39 -1.25 31.59
C LEU A 8 34.18 -0.52 31.01
N PHE A 9 34.33 0.05 29.81
CA PHE A 9 33.22 0.51 29.00
C PHE A 9 32.46 -0.71 28.46
N LEU A 10 31.35 -1.05 29.10
CA LEU A 10 30.37 -2.00 28.56
C LEU A 10 29.68 -1.33 27.37
N SER A 11 30.16 -1.59 26.15
CA SER A 11 29.44 -1.24 24.93
C SER A 11 28.28 -2.22 24.76
N ALA A 12 27.11 -1.87 25.29
CA ALA A 12 25.88 -2.59 24.96
C ALA A 12 25.59 -2.42 23.45
N PRO A 13 25.44 -3.51 22.69
CA PRO A 13 25.02 -3.40 21.29
C PRO A 13 23.61 -2.81 21.27
N MET A 14 23.48 -1.60 20.72
CA MET A 14 22.17 -1.07 20.35
C MET A 14 21.66 -1.92 19.20
N THR A 15 20.80 -2.89 19.50
CA THR A 15 20.01 -3.57 18.48
C THR A 15 19.10 -2.51 17.88
N ALA A 16 19.44 -2.06 16.67
CA ALA A 16 18.60 -1.16 15.90
C ALA A 16 17.26 -1.88 15.68
N CYS A 17 16.24 -1.50 16.44
CA CYS A 17 14.88 -1.95 16.21
C CYS A 17 14.48 -1.40 14.84
N ALA A 18 14.37 -2.29 13.85
CA ALA A 18 13.94 -1.92 12.52
C ALA A 18 12.57 -1.21 12.62
N ALA A 19 12.39 -0.13 11.87
CA ALA A 19 11.11 0.57 11.86
C ALA A 19 10.06 -0.34 11.22
N ALA A 20 8.89 -0.45 11.85
CA ALA A 20 7.78 -1.25 11.33
C ALA A 20 7.42 -0.86 9.88
N PRO A 21 6.98 -1.82 9.05
CA PRO A 21 6.69 -1.57 7.65
C PRO A 21 5.56 -0.55 7.51
N ALA A 22 5.69 0.32 6.50
CA ALA A 22 4.60 1.22 6.13
C ALA A 22 3.40 0.39 5.65
N VAL A 23 2.20 0.82 6.00
CA VAL A 23 0.95 0.23 5.49
C VAL A 23 0.13 1.29 4.80
N GLY A 24 -0.80 0.87 3.96
CA GLY A 24 -1.47 1.83 3.12
C GLY A 24 -2.45 1.25 2.14
N LEU A 25 -2.63 1.96 1.04
CA LEU A 25 -3.55 1.66 -0.04
C LEU A 25 -2.82 1.79 -1.38
N TRP A 26 -2.99 0.81 -2.24
CA TRP A 26 -2.72 0.93 -3.66
C TRP A 26 -4.00 1.34 -4.38
N GLU A 27 -3.91 2.40 -5.18
CA GLU A 27 -4.90 2.77 -6.19
C GLU A 27 -4.28 2.58 -7.58
N ASP A 28 -4.87 1.69 -8.37
CA ASP A 28 -4.59 1.51 -9.78
C ASP A 28 -5.60 2.27 -10.63
N VAL A 29 -5.10 3.26 -11.38
CA VAL A 29 -5.92 4.33 -11.94
C VAL A 29 -5.77 4.33 -13.45
N VAL A 30 -6.90 4.16 -14.12
CA VAL A 30 -7.02 4.32 -15.56
C VAL A 30 -7.70 5.66 -15.78
N ALA A 31 -6.91 6.70 -16.05
CA ALA A 31 -7.43 8.04 -16.28
C ALA A 31 -7.96 8.14 -17.71
N ILE A 32 -9.24 8.48 -17.83
CA ILE A 32 -9.95 8.62 -19.10
C ILE A 32 -10.30 10.09 -19.30
N ASP A 33 -10.25 10.54 -20.55
CA ASP A 33 -10.75 11.86 -20.93
C ASP A 33 -12.28 11.82 -21.00
N ASP A 34 -12.96 12.55 -20.12
CA ASP A 34 -14.42 12.55 -20.02
C ASP A 34 -15.12 12.95 -21.34
N ASP A 35 -14.49 13.80 -22.16
CA ASP A 35 -15.06 14.32 -23.41
C ASP A 35 -14.91 13.35 -24.59
N THR A 36 -13.78 12.63 -24.66
CA THR A 36 -13.42 11.78 -25.81
C THR A 36 -13.48 10.28 -25.50
N LEU A 37 -13.63 9.92 -24.22
CA LEU A 37 -13.56 8.56 -23.68
C LEU A 37 -12.25 7.83 -24.04
N GLN A 38 -11.19 8.58 -24.33
CA GLN A 38 -9.88 8.03 -24.64
C GLN A 38 -9.05 7.84 -23.36
N LEU A 39 -8.26 6.78 -23.32
CA LEU A 39 -7.28 6.56 -22.27
C LEU A 39 -6.22 7.67 -22.29
N ILE A 40 -6.15 8.46 -21.23
CA ILE A 40 -5.11 9.48 -21.04
C ILE A 40 -3.87 8.84 -20.44
N SER A 41 -4.04 8.08 -19.35
CA SER A 41 -2.92 7.47 -18.63
C SER A 41 -3.34 6.30 -17.76
N HIS A 42 -2.42 5.38 -17.52
CA HIS A 42 -2.55 4.32 -16.53
C HIS A 42 -1.47 4.51 -15.48
N GLN A 43 -1.86 4.80 -14.23
CA GLN A 43 -0.95 5.15 -13.15
C GLN A 43 -1.23 4.31 -11.91
N HIS A 44 -0.20 4.08 -11.09
CA HIS A 44 -0.34 3.46 -9.78
C HIS A 44 0.05 4.45 -8.70
N PHE A 45 -0.77 4.58 -7.67
CA PHE A 45 -0.48 5.39 -6.50
C PHE A 45 -0.45 4.53 -5.25
N ILE A 46 0.47 4.86 -4.35
CA ILE A 46 0.57 4.27 -3.02
C ILE A 46 0.33 5.38 -1.99
N PHE A 47 -0.75 5.25 -1.24
CA PHE A 47 -1.05 6.08 -0.08
C PHE A 47 -0.55 5.35 1.17
N THR A 48 0.14 6.02 2.10
CA THR A 48 0.73 5.36 3.28
C THR A 48 0.50 6.14 4.57
N ASP A 49 0.58 5.41 5.68
CA ASP A 49 0.47 5.95 7.05
C ASP A 49 1.73 6.70 7.51
N GLN A 50 2.87 6.39 6.92
CA GLN A 50 4.17 6.98 7.25
C GLN A 50 4.98 7.37 6.02
N LYS A 51 5.83 8.40 6.20
CA LYS A 51 6.71 8.88 5.14
C LYS A 51 7.81 7.84 4.87
N LEU A 52 8.02 7.52 3.60
CA LEU A 52 9.09 6.64 3.17
C LEU A 52 10.44 7.34 3.28
N ALA A 53 11.38 6.74 4.01
CA ALA A 53 12.75 7.23 4.12
C ALA A 53 13.65 6.72 2.98
N THR A 54 13.31 5.56 2.42
CA THR A 54 14.04 4.87 1.35
C THR A 54 13.06 4.30 0.33
N PRO A 55 13.50 4.01 -0.91
CA PRO A 55 12.72 3.24 -1.86
C PRO A 55 12.15 1.97 -1.22
N ALA A 56 10.94 1.59 -1.60
CA ALA A 56 10.21 0.51 -0.96
C ALA A 56 9.44 -0.34 -1.98
N VAL A 57 9.30 -1.62 -1.67
CA VAL A 57 8.47 -2.57 -2.41
C VAL A 57 7.26 -2.90 -1.55
N PHE A 58 6.09 -2.80 -2.16
CA PHE A 58 4.81 -3.06 -1.52
C PHE A 58 4.20 -4.35 -2.07
N THR A 59 3.56 -5.09 -1.16
CA THR A 59 2.63 -6.16 -1.50
C THR A 59 1.21 -5.67 -1.24
N ALA A 60 0.34 -5.78 -2.24
CA ALA A 60 -1.09 -5.53 -2.07
C ALA A 60 -1.78 -6.77 -1.51
N LEU A 61 -2.84 -6.55 -0.74
CA LEU A 61 -3.54 -7.55 0.04
C LEU A 61 -5.04 -7.43 -0.26
N LYS A 62 -5.73 -8.55 -0.44
CA LYS A 62 -7.20 -8.57 -0.57
C LYS A 62 -7.78 -9.54 0.44
N ASP A 63 -8.50 -8.98 1.41
CA ASP A 63 -9.15 -9.71 2.49
C ASP A 63 -10.52 -10.21 2.04
N PHE A 64 -10.72 -11.53 2.09
CA PHE A 64 -11.98 -12.21 1.77
C PHE A 64 -12.73 -12.71 3.02
N GLY A 65 -12.40 -12.21 4.21
CA GLY A 65 -13.10 -12.56 5.45
C GLY A 65 -12.73 -13.96 5.98
N GLY A 66 -11.49 -14.39 5.75
CA GLY A 66 -10.99 -15.71 6.18
C GLY A 66 -9.68 -16.12 5.50
N GLU A 67 -9.31 -15.44 4.43
CA GLU A 67 -8.08 -15.60 3.68
C GLU A 67 -7.68 -14.23 3.11
N ILE A 68 -6.37 -14.00 2.97
CA ILE A 68 -5.82 -12.84 2.28
C ILE A 68 -5.10 -13.30 1.03
N ASP A 69 -5.58 -12.86 -0.13
CA ASP A 69 -4.80 -12.91 -1.36
C ASP A 69 -3.71 -11.83 -1.32
N THR A 70 -2.51 -12.17 -1.78
CA THR A 70 -1.41 -11.21 -1.91
C THR A 70 -1.05 -10.99 -3.37
N PHE A 71 -0.83 -9.74 -3.75
CA PHE A 71 -0.46 -9.34 -5.10
C PHE A 71 0.86 -8.57 -5.02
N CYS A 72 1.94 -9.29 -5.24
CA CYS A 72 3.28 -8.72 -5.23
C CYS A 72 3.79 -8.56 -6.68
N CYS A 73 4.32 -7.42 -7.10
CA CYS A 73 4.72 -6.29 -6.25
C CYS A 73 4.62 -4.93 -6.95
N LEU A 74 4.51 -3.89 -6.13
CA LEU A 74 4.61 -2.49 -6.53
C LEU A 74 5.89 -1.89 -5.97
N GLU A 75 6.52 -0.99 -6.72
CA GLU A 75 7.72 -0.28 -6.29
C GLU A 75 7.49 1.23 -6.22
N VAL A 76 7.98 1.84 -5.14
CA VAL A 76 8.12 3.29 -4.99
C VAL A 76 9.60 3.60 -4.96
N GLN A 77 10.09 4.25 -6.01
CA GLN A 77 11.51 4.64 -6.13
C GLN A 77 11.75 6.08 -5.67
N ASN A 78 10.82 7.01 -5.94
CA ASN A 78 10.90 8.39 -5.47
C ASN A 78 10.18 8.52 -4.12
N THR A 79 10.93 8.83 -3.07
CA THR A 79 10.41 8.98 -1.70
C THR A 79 9.94 10.39 -1.36
N THR A 80 9.85 11.28 -2.35
CA THR A 80 9.21 12.59 -2.21
C THR A 80 7.69 12.41 -2.31
N PRO A 81 6.93 12.69 -1.23
CA PRO A 81 5.47 12.59 -1.29
C PRO A 81 4.91 13.56 -2.31
N LEU A 82 3.91 13.11 -3.06
CA LEU A 82 3.13 13.92 -3.98
C LEU A 82 2.13 14.77 -3.22
N SER A 83 1.86 15.98 -3.73
CA SER A 83 0.79 16.82 -3.22
C SER A 83 -0.55 16.44 -3.86
N MET A 84 -1.62 16.43 -3.05
CA MET A 84 -2.98 16.23 -3.58
C MET A 84 -3.34 17.28 -4.64
N ARG A 85 -2.95 18.53 -4.38
CA ARG A 85 -3.16 19.65 -5.31
C ARG A 85 -2.47 19.44 -6.65
N GLU A 86 -1.31 18.79 -6.67
CA GLU A 86 -0.60 18.48 -7.91
C GLU A 86 -1.30 17.38 -8.70
N ILE A 87 -1.84 16.37 -8.01
CA ILE A 87 -2.62 15.29 -8.63
C ILE A 87 -3.95 15.82 -9.18
N GLU A 88 -4.69 16.60 -8.42
CA GLU A 88 -5.92 17.27 -8.87
C GLU A 88 -5.68 18.06 -10.16
N LYS A 89 -4.57 18.78 -10.24
CA LYS A 89 -4.20 19.53 -11.45
C LYS A 89 -3.85 18.60 -12.61
N LYS A 90 -3.02 17.58 -12.36
CA LYS A 90 -2.52 16.65 -13.38
C LYS A 90 -3.63 15.79 -13.98
N LEU A 91 -4.61 15.39 -13.17
CA LEU A 91 -5.70 14.47 -13.54
C LEU A 91 -7.06 15.17 -13.51
N SER A 92 -7.09 16.49 -13.72
CA SER A 92 -8.31 17.31 -13.68
C SER A 92 -9.36 16.93 -14.73
N HIS A 93 -8.99 16.16 -15.75
CA HIS A 93 -9.89 15.65 -16.79
C HIS A 93 -10.65 14.38 -16.39
N ASP A 94 -10.29 13.77 -15.26
CA ASP A 94 -10.96 12.60 -14.67
C ASP A 94 -11.55 13.00 -13.31
N HIS A 95 -12.77 13.55 -13.36
CA HIS A 95 -13.42 14.11 -12.17
C HIS A 95 -13.73 13.03 -11.12
N ASP A 96 -14.10 11.83 -11.55
CA ASP A 96 -14.45 10.71 -10.68
C ASP A 96 -13.23 10.25 -9.87
N PHE A 97 -12.07 10.17 -10.51
CA PHE A 97 -10.83 9.84 -9.81
C PHE A 97 -10.45 10.91 -8.78
N VAL A 98 -10.44 12.19 -9.19
CA VAL A 98 -10.10 13.30 -8.29
C VAL A 98 -11.04 13.32 -7.08
N GLN A 99 -12.34 13.15 -7.33
CA GLN A 99 -13.33 13.05 -6.26
C GLN A 99 -13.04 11.84 -5.36
N ARG A 100 -12.83 10.65 -5.90
CA ARG A 100 -12.54 9.44 -5.12
C ARG A 100 -11.34 9.64 -4.21
N VAL A 101 -10.23 10.13 -4.73
CA VAL A 101 -8.99 10.28 -3.95
C VAL A 101 -9.14 11.29 -2.82
N SER A 102 -9.89 12.38 -3.03
CA SER A 102 -10.15 13.37 -1.98
C SER A 102 -10.91 12.80 -0.77
N HIS A 103 -11.59 11.65 -0.94
CA HIS A 103 -12.33 10.94 0.11
C HIS A 103 -11.55 9.75 0.71
N ILE A 104 -10.28 9.56 0.34
CA ILE A 104 -9.38 8.65 1.04
C ILE A 104 -8.94 9.34 2.34
N HIS A 105 -9.13 8.69 3.49
CA HIS A 105 -8.79 9.27 4.80
C HIS A 105 -7.91 8.33 5.61
N GLY A 106 -7.02 8.90 6.43
CA GLY A 106 -6.13 8.15 7.32
C GLY A 106 -4.74 7.83 6.75
N LEU A 107 -4.45 8.22 5.50
CA LEU A 107 -3.17 8.00 4.82
C LEU A 107 -2.58 9.35 4.36
N PRO A 108 -1.70 9.99 5.16
CA PRO A 108 -1.24 11.35 4.90
C PRO A 108 -0.18 11.49 3.80
N TYR A 109 0.40 10.39 3.31
CA TYR A 109 1.44 10.44 2.27
C TYR A 109 0.97 9.71 1.02
N MET A 110 1.32 10.24 -0.15
CA MET A 110 1.00 9.67 -1.45
C MET A 110 2.26 9.62 -2.32
N TYR A 111 2.43 8.54 -3.07
CA TYR A 111 3.57 8.32 -3.95
C TYR A 111 3.12 7.75 -5.28
N GLU A 112 3.82 8.11 -6.36
CA GLU A 112 3.70 7.39 -7.62
C GLU A 112 4.47 6.07 -7.51
N ALA A 113 3.83 5.00 -7.93
CA ALA A 113 4.38 3.66 -7.93
C ALA A 113 4.40 3.08 -9.34
N LYS A 114 5.14 1.98 -9.49
CA LYS A 114 5.16 1.16 -10.70
C LYS A 114 4.96 -0.28 -10.32
N LEU A 115 4.50 -1.10 -11.27
CA LEU A 115 4.65 -2.54 -11.12
C LEU A 115 6.15 -2.86 -11.07
N ALA A 116 6.57 -3.61 -10.06
CA ALA A 116 7.96 -4.02 -9.94
C ALA A 116 8.36 -4.98 -11.06
N ASN A 117 9.64 -5.34 -11.11
CA ASN A 117 10.11 -6.33 -12.09
C ASN A 117 9.28 -7.62 -12.04
N ARG A 118 8.79 -8.08 -13.20
CA ARG A 118 7.97 -9.28 -13.33
C ARG A 118 8.61 -10.53 -12.71
N THR A 119 9.94 -10.59 -12.62
CA THR A 119 10.66 -11.73 -12.00
C THR A 119 10.37 -11.91 -10.52
N ILE A 120 9.92 -10.87 -9.82
CA ILE A 120 9.59 -10.94 -8.39
C ILE A 120 8.10 -11.10 -8.13
N TRP A 121 7.27 -11.17 -9.18
CA TRP A 121 5.83 -11.31 -9.04
C TRP A 121 5.44 -12.70 -8.56
N ASN A 122 4.40 -12.73 -7.72
CA ASN A 122 3.76 -13.98 -7.35
C ASN A 122 2.67 -14.35 -8.38
N ASN A 123 2.10 -15.55 -8.23
CA ASN A 123 1.12 -16.08 -9.19
C ASN A 123 -0.14 -15.21 -9.28
N LYS A 124 -0.62 -14.64 -8.17
CA LYS A 124 -1.82 -13.79 -8.16
C LYS A 124 -1.57 -12.46 -8.85
N MET A 125 -0.39 -11.85 -8.70
CA MET A 125 -0.02 -10.66 -9.48
C MET A 125 0.12 -10.99 -10.97
N LEU A 126 0.71 -12.14 -11.32
CA LEU A 126 0.74 -12.61 -12.72
C LEU A 126 -0.66 -12.84 -13.28
N LEU A 127 -1.63 -13.27 -12.49
CA LEU A 127 -3.02 -13.39 -12.93
C LEU A 127 -3.69 -12.03 -13.09
N LEU A 128 -3.42 -11.10 -12.17
CA LEU A 128 -4.02 -9.76 -12.15
C LEU A 128 -3.48 -8.85 -13.26
N LYS A 129 -2.15 -8.85 -13.47
CA LYS A 129 -1.41 -7.92 -14.35
C LYS A 129 -0.60 -8.61 -15.44
N GLY A 130 -0.88 -9.90 -15.68
CA GLY A 130 -0.09 -10.72 -16.60
C GLY A 130 -0.34 -10.44 -18.07
N SER A 131 -1.48 -9.85 -18.43
CA SER A 131 -1.83 -9.45 -19.80
C SER A 131 -0.88 -8.38 -20.29
N LYS A 132 -0.46 -8.46 -21.55
CA LYS A 132 0.40 -7.44 -22.19
C LYS A 132 -0.38 -6.19 -22.66
N ASN A 133 -1.67 -6.11 -22.32
CA ASN A 133 -2.58 -5.13 -22.90
C ASN A 133 -3.22 -4.33 -21.78
N ASP A 134 -2.41 -3.45 -21.19
CA ASP A 134 -2.70 -2.67 -19.98
C ASP A 134 -3.95 -1.76 -20.16
N GLY A 135 -4.31 -1.42 -21.40
CA GLY A 135 -5.48 -0.57 -21.70
C GLY A 135 -6.85 -1.18 -21.41
N ASN A 136 -6.93 -2.46 -21.03
CA ASN A 136 -8.17 -3.14 -20.62
C ASN A 136 -8.15 -3.57 -19.14
N ASP A 137 -7.13 -3.16 -18.38
CA ASP A 137 -7.04 -3.54 -16.97
C ASP A 137 -8.16 -2.88 -16.17
N ILE A 138 -8.87 -3.70 -15.40
CA ILE A 138 -9.90 -3.21 -14.48
C ILE A 138 -9.19 -2.44 -13.36
N PRO A 139 -9.58 -1.19 -13.08
CA PRO A 139 -9.05 -0.43 -11.95
C PRO A 139 -9.13 -1.26 -10.66
N PHE A 140 -8.05 -1.21 -9.88
CA PHE A 140 -7.87 -2.07 -8.73
C PHE A 140 -7.45 -1.24 -7.52
N SER A 141 -8.12 -1.47 -6.40
CA SER A 141 -7.79 -0.83 -5.13
C SER A 141 -7.64 -1.89 -4.06
N ALA A 142 -6.54 -1.83 -3.31
CA ALA A 142 -6.24 -2.82 -2.28
C ALA A 142 -5.33 -2.27 -1.17
N PRO A 143 -5.55 -2.67 0.09
CA PRO A 143 -4.61 -2.38 1.17
C PRO A 143 -3.21 -2.93 0.84
N VAL A 144 -2.16 -2.22 1.19
CA VAL A 144 -0.76 -2.62 0.97
C VAL A 144 0.04 -2.61 2.26
N ILE A 145 1.15 -3.36 2.22
CA ILE A 145 2.21 -3.32 3.21
C ILE A 145 3.57 -3.21 2.51
N ALA A 146 4.49 -2.41 3.05
CA ALA A 146 5.85 -2.20 2.56
C ALA A 146 6.78 -3.36 2.91
N THR A 147 6.37 -4.56 2.52
CA THR A 147 7.17 -5.77 2.63
C THR A 147 6.91 -6.64 1.40
N ARG A 148 7.88 -7.48 1.05
CA ARG A 148 7.75 -8.42 -0.05
C ARG A 148 7.24 -9.75 0.47
N LEU A 149 6.00 -10.09 0.13
CA LEU A 149 5.43 -11.40 0.44
C LEU A 149 5.49 -12.30 -0.80
N ALA A 150 6.24 -13.40 -0.71
CA ALA A 150 6.42 -14.34 -1.82
C ALA A 150 5.24 -15.31 -1.99
N PHE A 151 4.56 -15.66 -0.90
CA PHE A 151 3.33 -16.45 -0.97
C PHE A 151 2.24 -15.65 -1.70
N SER A 152 1.27 -16.36 -2.27
CA SER A 152 0.12 -15.78 -2.99
C SER A 152 -1.15 -15.68 -2.14
N GLU A 153 -1.19 -16.42 -1.03
CA GLU A 153 -2.36 -16.60 -0.17
C GLU A 153 -1.87 -16.72 1.29
N ILE A 154 -2.66 -16.19 2.22
CA ILE A 154 -2.45 -16.26 3.67
C ILE A 154 -3.72 -16.81 4.29
N ALA A 155 -3.59 -17.90 5.05
CA ALA A 155 -4.71 -18.42 5.84
C ALA A 155 -5.07 -17.45 6.98
N GLY A 156 -6.35 -17.10 7.09
CA GLY A 156 -6.83 -16.15 8.08
C GLY A 156 -6.48 -14.71 7.70
N ASN A 157 -6.25 -13.88 8.72
CA ASN A 157 -6.03 -12.45 8.55
C ASN A 157 -4.80 -11.91 9.28
N ARG A 158 -4.01 -12.82 9.87
CA ARG A 158 -2.80 -12.53 10.62
C ARG A 158 -1.63 -13.24 9.96
N PHE A 159 -0.50 -12.55 9.86
CA PHE A 159 0.74 -13.08 9.32
C PHE A 159 1.94 -12.35 9.93
N THR A 160 3.13 -12.87 9.64
CA THR A 160 4.41 -12.26 10.02
C THR A 160 5.20 -12.01 8.74
N ASP A 161 5.86 -10.87 8.65
CA ASP A 161 6.73 -10.57 7.50
C ASP A 161 8.15 -11.14 7.67
N SER A 162 9.05 -10.81 6.75
CA SER A 162 10.44 -11.28 6.79
C SER A 162 11.26 -10.71 7.94
N ASP A 163 10.88 -9.54 8.46
CA ASP A 163 11.59 -8.85 9.52
C ASP A 163 11.05 -9.23 10.91
N GLY A 164 10.00 -10.07 10.95
CA GLY A 164 9.41 -10.61 12.17
C GLY A 164 8.26 -9.76 12.71
N ASP A 165 7.80 -8.76 11.96
CA ASP A 165 6.71 -7.90 12.39
C ASP A 165 5.37 -8.63 12.31
N GLU A 166 4.57 -8.53 13.38
CA GLU A 166 3.25 -9.14 13.42
C GLU A 166 2.21 -8.24 12.77
N ILE A 167 1.52 -8.75 11.76
CA ILE A 167 0.53 -8.01 10.98
C ILE A 167 -0.84 -8.68 11.07
N LEU A 168 -1.87 -7.86 11.29
CA LEU A 168 -3.28 -8.23 11.19
C LEU A 168 -3.96 -7.24 10.25
N LEU A 169 -4.64 -7.72 9.22
CA LEU A 169 -5.49 -6.92 8.35
C LEU A 169 -6.96 -7.28 8.61
N LYS A 170 -7.83 -6.28 8.67
CA LYS A 170 -9.29 -6.48 8.62
C LYS A 170 -9.89 -5.46 7.69
N THR A 171 -10.75 -5.91 6.79
CA THR A 171 -11.57 -5.04 5.94
C THR A 171 -13.03 -5.14 6.34
N GLU A 172 -13.60 -4.01 6.76
CA GLU A 172 -15.03 -3.89 7.04
C GLU A 172 -15.72 -3.39 5.78
N VAL A 173 -16.49 -4.26 5.15
CA VAL A 173 -17.30 -3.92 3.97
C VAL A 173 -18.70 -3.51 4.44
N PRO A 174 -19.16 -2.29 4.15
CA PRO A 174 -20.49 -1.86 4.53
C PRO A 174 -21.56 -2.66 3.78
N LYS A 175 -22.77 -2.73 4.36
CA LYS A 175 -23.86 -3.42 3.70
C LYS A 175 -24.23 -2.68 2.41
N ARG A 176 -24.46 -3.44 1.33
CA ARG A 176 -24.83 -2.90 0.02
C ARG A 176 -26.00 -1.92 0.15
N GLY A 177 -25.87 -0.72 -0.43
CA GLY A 177 -26.88 0.34 -0.38
C GLY A 177 -26.79 1.30 0.81
N GLN A 178 -25.77 1.19 1.68
CA GLN A 178 -25.57 2.12 2.80
C GLN A 178 -24.68 3.33 2.47
N GLY A 179 -24.08 3.41 1.27
CA GLY A 179 -23.21 4.52 0.85
C GLY A 179 -22.03 4.80 1.78
N GLN A 180 -21.67 3.83 2.63
CA GLN A 180 -20.57 3.97 3.58
C GLN A 180 -19.25 3.57 2.90
N PRO A 181 -18.11 4.16 3.31
CA PRO A 181 -16.82 3.78 2.77
C PRO A 181 -16.37 2.39 3.28
N LEU A 182 -15.49 1.75 2.52
CA LEU A 182 -14.71 0.61 2.99
C LEU A 182 -13.78 1.07 4.11
N VAL A 183 -13.70 0.30 5.19
CA VAL A 183 -12.78 0.60 6.30
C VAL A 183 -11.72 -0.50 6.37
N HIS A 184 -10.47 -0.12 6.18
CA HIS A 184 -9.33 -1.02 6.36
C HIS A 184 -8.67 -0.74 7.71
N ARG A 185 -8.31 -1.82 8.40
CA ARG A 185 -7.65 -1.77 9.70
C ARG A 185 -6.43 -2.68 9.69
N PHE A 186 -5.26 -2.07 9.69
CA PHE A 186 -4.02 -2.75 9.99
C PHE A 186 -3.74 -2.69 11.49
N THR A 187 -3.17 -3.77 12.02
CA THR A 187 -2.45 -3.76 13.29
C THR A 187 -1.06 -4.32 13.02
N VAL A 188 -0.04 -3.48 13.17
CA VAL A 188 1.38 -3.85 12.99
C VAL A 188 2.05 -3.72 14.35
N ASN A 189 2.59 -4.80 14.89
CA ASN A 189 3.20 -4.84 16.23
C ASN A 189 2.33 -4.14 17.30
N HIS A 190 1.03 -4.46 17.32
CA HIS A 190 0.03 -3.86 18.23
C HIS A 190 -0.34 -2.39 17.95
N LYS A 191 0.36 -1.69 17.05
CA LYS A 191 -0.03 -0.35 16.61
C LYS A 191 -1.15 -0.46 15.58
N LYS A 192 -2.27 0.22 15.83
CA LYS A 192 -3.43 0.23 14.95
C LYS A 192 -3.34 1.37 13.93
N ILE A 193 -3.58 1.06 12.67
CA ILE A 193 -3.70 2.02 11.57
C ILE A 193 -5.07 1.78 10.92
N ILE A 194 -5.83 2.85 10.71
CA ILE A 194 -7.18 2.79 10.12
C ILE A 194 -7.23 3.79 8.98
N PHE A 195 -7.75 3.37 7.83
CA PHE A 195 -8.06 4.26 6.73
C PHE A 195 -9.36 3.86 6.05
N THR A 196 -9.98 4.84 5.40
CA THR A 196 -11.25 4.67 4.70
C THR A 196 -11.11 4.97 3.22
N VAL A 197 -11.81 4.20 2.41
CA VAL A 197 -11.78 4.30 0.95
C VAL A 197 -13.20 4.28 0.42
N PRO A 198 -13.60 5.16 -0.51
CA PRO A 198 -14.90 5.06 -1.16
C PRO A 198 -15.08 3.71 -1.86
N MET A 199 -16.31 3.20 -1.97
CA MET A 199 -16.58 2.05 -2.83
C MET A 199 -16.42 2.44 -4.30
N LEU A 200 -15.94 1.51 -5.14
CA LEU A 200 -15.91 1.71 -6.59
C LEU A 200 -17.29 1.39 -7.17
N GLY A 201 -17.88 2.32 -7.92
CA GLY A 201 -19.09 2.11 -8.74
C GLY A 201 -20.44 2.30 -8.04
N ASP A 202 -20.67 3.42 -7.35
CA ASP A 202 -22.03 3.88 -7.02
C ASP A 202 -22.71 4.54 -8.23
#